data_AF-A0AA41X9M6-F1
#
_entry.id   AF-A0AA41X9M6-F1
#
_cell.length_a   1.000
_cell.length_b   1.000
_cell.length_c   1.000
_cell.angle_alpha   90.00
_cell.angle_beta   90.00
_cell.angle_gamma   90.00
#
_symmetry.space_group_name_H-M   'P 1'
#
loop_
_entity.id
_entity.type
_entity.pdbx_description
1 polymer ?
#
loop_
_entity_poly.entity_id
_entity_poly.type
_entity_poly.pdbx_seq_one_letter_code
_entity_poly.pdbx_strand_id
1 'polypeptide(L)'
;MNFIAALQQIGDEGMYRAFKNFQFGNVRLSVQASFAHYCTPRVTRDDLSIYSTMEFALLDKNGEFIRVKDVLPDFPLLDEIERHYDSVYAYVPIELIEALYNALVESME
;
A
#
# COMPACT_ATOMS: atom_id res chain seq x y z
N MET A 1 -3.02 9.16 -13.10
CA MET A 1 -2.84 7.73 -13.45
C MET A 1 -3.69 6.94 -12.48
N ASN A 2 -4.49 5.96 -12.91
CA ASN A 2 -5.37 5.19 -12.00
C ASN A 2 -4.51 4.28 -11.09
N PHE A 3 -4.60 4.41 -9.76
CA PHE A 3 -3.83 3.62 -8.80
C PHE A 3 -3.97 2.11 -9.00
N ILE A 4 -5.19 1.62 -9.25
CA ILE A 4 -5.45 0.21 -9.55
C ILE A 4 -4.78 -0.23 -10.86
N ALA A 5 -4.73 0.64 -11.87
CA ALA A 5 -4.03 0.35 -13.11
C ALA A 5 -2.49 0.37 -12.96
N ALA A 6 -1.97 1.10 -11.96
CA ALA A 6 -0.55 1.13 -11.64
C ALA A 6 -0.08 -0.10 -10.85
N LEU A 7 -0.98 -0.76 -10.11
CA LEU A 7 -0.75 -2.04 -9.45
C LEU A 7 -0.64 -3.15 -10.50
N GLN A 8 0.59 -3.49 -10.89
CA GLN A 8 0.86 -4.71 -11.66
C GLN A 8 1.07 -5.89 -10.69
N GLN A 9 0.50 -7.05 -11.00
CA GLN A 9 0.72 -8.27 -10.23
C GLN A 9 2.18 -8.71 -10.38
N ILE A 10 2.82 -9.05 -9.26
CA ILE A 10 4.14 -9.68 -9.25
C ILE A 10 4.10 -10.85 -8.27
N GLY A 11 3.76 -12.05 -8.75
CA GLY A 11 3.75 -13.26 -7.91
C GLY A 11 3.11 -14.46 -8.62
N ASP A 12 3.59 -15.66 -8.26
CA ASP A 12 3.14 -16.93 -8.84
C ASP A 12 1.83 -17.41 -8.19
N GLU A 13 1.03 -18.14 -8.96
CA GLU A 13 -0.23 -18.72 -8.52
C GLU A 13 -0.06 -19.54 -7.23
N GLY A 14 -0.80 -19.20 -6.17
CA GLY A 14 -1.16 -20.19 -5.15
C GLY A 14 -1.14 -19.75 -3.70
N MET A 15 -0.23 -18.88 -3.24
CA MET A 15 -0.15 -18.62 -1.79
C MET A 15 0.09 -17.19 -1.32
N TYR A 16 0.82 -16.35 -2.06
CA TYR A 16 1.12 -14.99 -1.62
C TYR A 16 1.16 -14.06 -2.82
N ARG A 17 0.17 -13.16 -2.94
CA ARG A 17 0.20 -12.09 -3.94
C ARG A 17 0.88 -10.88 -3.34
N ALA A 18 2.08 -10.56 -3.80
CA ALA A 18 2.65 -9.24 -3.65
C ALA A 18 2.17 -8.38 -4.83
N PHE A 19 1.56 -7.23 -4.57
CA PHE A 19 1.46 -6.23 -5.64
C PHE A 19 2.78 -5.48 -5.74
N LYS A 20 3.03 -4.93 -6.93
CA LYS A 20 4.24 -4.18 -7.25
C LYS A 20 4.62 -3.22 -6.13
N ASN A 21 5.86 -3.37 -5.65
CA ASN A 21 6.50 -2.37 -4.82
C ASN A 21 6.72 -1.10 -5.65
N PHE A 22 6.17 0.03 -5.23
CA PHE A 22 6.44 1.33 -5.83
C PHE A 22 7.65 1.96 -5.13
N GLN A 23 8.66 2.35 -5.89
CA GLN A 23 9.86 2.98 -5.37
C GLN A 23 9.77 4.51 -5.54
N PHE A 24 9.96 5.25 -4.45
CA PHE A 24 9.94 6.71 -4.37
C PHE A 24 11.21 7.18 -3.65
N GLY A 25 12.26 7.48 -4.42
CA GLY A 25 13.58 7.79 -3.84
C GLY A 25 14.07 6.65 -2.92
N ASN A 26 14.24 6.94 -1.62
CA ASN A 26 14.67 5.97 -0.60
C ASN A 26 13.52 5.24 0.10
N VAL A 27 12.27 5.47 -0.32
CA VAL A 27 11.07 4.87 0.28
C VAL A 27 10.44 3.92 -0.72
N ARG A 28 9.92 2.80 -0.23
CA ARG A 28 9.18 1.83 -1.01
C ARG A 28 7.80 1.60 -0.42
N LEU A 29 6.77 1.76 -1.24
CA LEU A 29 5.39 1.40 -0.89
C LEU A 29 5.10 -0.02 -1.39
N SER A 30 4.84 -0.94 -0.45
CA SER A 30 4.45 -2.32 -0.72
C SER A 30 2.96 -2.49 -0.45
N VAL A 31 2.16 -2.86 -1.45
CA VAL A 31 0.72 -3.08 -1.30
C VAL A 31 0.42 -4.57 -1.48
N GLN A 32 -0.44 -5.13 -0.63
CA GLN A 32 -0.71 -6.56 -0.59
C GLN A 32 -2.21 -6.84 -0.37
N ALA A 33 -2.75 -7.80 -1.11
CA ALA A 33 -4.09 -8.34 -0.88
C ALA A 33 -4.15 -9.79 -1.36
N SER A 34 -4.51 -10.68 -0.46
CA SER A 34 -4.74 -12.10 -0.73
C SER A 34 -5.52 -12.72 0.44
N PHE A 35 -5.84 -14.01 0.37
CA PHE A 35 -6.39 -14.72 1.54
C PHE A 35 -5.51 -14.62 2.81
N ALA A 36 -4.20 -14.38 2.65
CA ALA A 36 -3.24 -14.32 3.75
C ALA A 36 -3.10 -12.92 4.38
N HIS A 37 -3.39 -11.86 3.63
CA HIS A 37 -3.17 -10.46 4.06
C HIS A 37 -4.45 -9.80 4.59
N TYR A 38 -4.32 -8.62 5.21
CA TYR A 38 -5.43 -7.83 5.72
C TYR A 38 -6.17 -7.08 4.60
N CYS A 39 -7.10 -7.76 3.92
CA CYS A 39 -7.91 -7.16 2.87
C CYS A 39 -9.41 -7.57 2.93
N THR A 40 -10.25 -6.80 2.23
CA THR A 40 -11.69 -7.05 2.13
C THR A 40 -12.12 -6.99 0.66
N PRO A 41 -12.66 -8.07 0.06
CA PRO A 41 -12.82 -9.40 0.65
C PRO A 41 -11.47 -10.11 0.86
N ARG A 42 -11.37 -10.95 1.90
CA ARG A 42 -10.14 -11.73 2.20
C ARG A 42 -10.01 -12.95 1.30
N VAL A 43 -9.79 -12.71 0.02
CA VAL A 43 -9.64 -13.74 -1.02
C VAL A 43 -8.44 -13.41 -1.90
N THR A 44 -8.01 -14.37 -2.71
CA THR A 44 -6.93 -14.18 -3.69
C THR A 44 -7.54 -14.08 -5.08
N ARG A 45 -7.46 -12.91 -5.70
CA ARG A 45 -8.14 -12.59 -6.98
C ARG A 45 -7.28 -11.70 -7.88
N ASP A 46 -7.44 -11.90 -9.20
CA ASP A 46 -6.73 -11.14 -10.25
C ASP A 46 -7.25 -9.73 -10.43
N ASP A 47 -8.57 -9.59 -10.33
CA ASP A 47 -9.23 -8.30 -10.37
C ASP A 47 -9.06 -7.60 -9.02
N LEU A 48 -8.30 -6.51 -9.02
CA LEU A 48 -8.03 -5.70 -7.83
C LEU A 48 -9.16 -4.72 -7.50
N SER A 49 -10.03 -4.43 -8.47
CA SER A 49 -11.15 -3.51 -8.28
C SER A 49 -12.21 -4.04 -7.30
N ILE A 50 -12.16 -5.34 -6.99
CA ILE A 50 -13.09 -5.96 -6.05
C ILE A 50 -12.77 -5.64 -4.58
N TYR A 51 -11.52 -5.28 -4.29
CA TYR A 51 -11.13 -5.02 -2.91
C TYR A 51 -11.64 -3.63 -2.51
N SER A 52 -12.16 -3.52 -1.31
CA SER A 52 -12.50 -2.24 -0.66
C SER A 52 -11.39 -1.79 0.29
N THR A 53 -10.64 -2.75 0.84
CA THR A 53 -9.49 -2.49 1.70
C THR A 53 -8.32 -3.41 1.37
N MET A 54 -7.10 -2.93 1.54
CA MET A 54 -5.86 -3.69 1.35
C MET A 54 -4.87 -3.45 2.49
N GLU A 55 -3.83 -4.28 2.54
CA GLU A 55 -2.68 -4.09 3.43
C GLU A 55 -1.59 -3.31 2.69
N PHE A 56 -0.86 -2.46 3.40
CA PHE A 56 0.39 -1.91 2.87
C PHE A 56 1.48 -1.75 3.93
N ALA A 57 2.71 -1.60 3.46
CA ALA A 57 3.86 -1.21 4.25
C ALA A 57 4.69 -0.14 3.53
N LEU A 58 5.30 0.77 4.29
CA LEU A 58 6.41 1.59 3.81
C LEU A 58 7.71 0.98 4.30
N LEU A 59 8.68 0.88 3.40
CA LEU A 59 10.01 0.38 3.67
C LEU A 59 11.05 1.44 3.32
N ASP A 60 12.09 1.58 4.14
CA ASP A 60 13.24 2.41 3.80
C ASP A 60 14.15 1.73 2.76
N LYS A 61 15.27 2.38 2.42
CA LYS A 61 16.26 1.84 1.46
C LYS A 61 16.93 0.53 1.91
N ASN A 62 16.89 0.22 3.21
CA ASN A 62 17.45 -1.00 3.79
C ASN A 62 16.39 -2.11 3.90
N GLY A 63 15.12 -1.80 3.66
CA GLY A 63 14.00 -2.74 3.82
C GLY A 63 13.37 -2.74 5.21
N GLU A 64 13.66 -1.73 6.04
CA GLU A 64 13.07 -1.59 7.37
C GLU A 64 11.70 -0.91 7.29
N PHE A 65 10.74 -1.39 8.09
CA PHE A 65 9.41 -0.79 8.18
C PHE A 65 9.47 0.62 8.75
N ILE A 66 8.87 1.57 8.05
CA ILE A 66 8.75 2.98 8.47
C ILE A 66 7.28 3.42 8.41
N ARG A 67 6.95 4.53 9.05
CA ARG A 67 5.57 5.04 9.10
C ARG A 67 5.35 6.19 8.11
N VAL A 68 4.10 6.39 7.70
CA VAL A 68 3.69 7.49 6.83
C VAL A 68 4.07 8.83 7.46
N LYS A 69 3.85 9.00 8.77
CA LYS A 69 4.24 10.23 9.49
C LYS A 69 5.73 10.55 9.43
N ASP A 70 6.59 9.56 9.20
CA ASP A 70 8.05 9.74 9.14
C ASP A 70 8.49 10.19 7.73
N VAL A 71 7.66 9.96 6.71
CA VAL A 71 7.95 10.27 5.30
C VAL A 71 7.17 11.50 4.83
N LEU A 72 5.90 11.61 5.23
CA LEU A 72 4.97 12.67 4.84
C LEU A 72 4.28 13.23 6.10
N PRO A 73 4.99 14.01 6.94
CA PRO A 73 4.42 14.55 8.19
C PRO A 73 3.25 15.51 7.95
N ASP A 74 3.17 16.11 6.76
CA ASP A 74 2.10 17.04 6.37
C ASP A 74 1.04 16.39 5.46
N PHE A 75 0.99 15.05 5.40
CA PHE A 75 -0.02 14.34 4.61
C PHE A 75 -1.44 14.70 5.09
N PRO A 76 -2.34 15.21 4.22
CA PRO A 76 -3.65 15.70 4.67
C PRO A 76 -4.53 14.68 5.40
N LEU A 77 -4.34 13.39 5.13
CA LEU A 77 -5.08 12.28 5.73
C LEU A 77 -4.21 11.49 6.73
N LEU A 78 -3.18 12.12 7.30
CA LEU A 78 -2.21 11.44 8.17
C LEU A 78 -2.85 10.76 9.38
N ASP A 79 -3.73 11.47 10.09
CA ASP A 79 -4.43 10.92 11.25
C ASP A 79 -5.34 9.75 10.89
N GLU A 80 -5.88 9.72 9.67
CA GLU A 80 -6.75 8.65 9.20
C GLU A 80 -5.93 7.41 8.86
N ILE A 81 -4.86 7.56 8.08
CA ILE A 81 -4.03 6.43 7.65
C ILE A 81 -3.23 5.83 8.82
N GLU A 82 -2.76 6.65 9.76
CA GLU A 82 -2.01 6.18 10.94
C GLU A 82 -2.86 5.37 11.92
N ARG A 83 -4.20 5.46 11.88
CA ARG A 83 -5.09 4.58 12.68
C ARG A 83 -5.04 3.12 12.25
N HIS A 84 -4.58 2.85 11.04
CA HIS A 84 -4.45 1.49 10.50
C HIS A 84 -3.12 0.82 10.86
N TYR A 85 -2.18 1.55 11.47
CA TYR A 85 -0.84 1.03 11.74
C TYR A 85 -0.81 0.11 12.97
N ASP A 86 -0.50 -1.15 12.73
CA ASP A 86 -0.13 -2.15 13.73
C ASP A 86 0.96 -3.07 13.13
N SER A 87 2.23 -2.65 13.24
CA SER A 87 3.42 -3.21 12.55
C SER A 87 3.41 -3.10 11.01
N VAL A 88 2.23 -3.23 10.39
CA VAL A 88 1.88 -2.90 8.99
C VAL A 88 0.61 -2.06 9.00
N TYR A 89 0.21 -1.51 7.85
CA TYR A 89 -1.07 -0.82 7.72
C TYR A 89 -2.14 -1.80 7.23
N ALA A 90 -3.02 -2.23 8.14
CA ALA A 90 -3.99 -3.29 7.91
C ALA A 90 -5.38 -2.75 7.53
N TYR A 91 -6.09 -3.44 6.61
CA TYR A 91 -7.46 -3.10 6.20
C TYR A 91 -7.65 -1.63 5.83
N VAL A 92 -6.70 -1.06 5.08
CA VAL A 92 -6.72 0.35 4.68
C VAL A 92 -7.65 0.50 3.48
N PRO A 93 -8.61 1.45 3.49
CA PRO A 93 -9.41 1.79 2.31
C PRO A 93 -8.53 2.10 1.09
N ILE A 94 -8.90 1.60 -0.08
CA ILE A 94 -8.09 1.76 -1.29
C ILE A 94 -7.90 3.23 -1.63
N GLU A 95 -8.92 4.05 -1.45
CA GLU A 95 -8.91 5.49 -1.71
C GLU A 95 -7.85 6.21 -0.85
N LEU A 96 -7.62 5.71 0.37
CA LEU A 96 -6.61 6.25 1.28
C LEU A 96 -5.19 5.83 0.85
N ILE A 97 -5.02 4.61 0.32
CA ILE A 97 -3.75 4.16 -0.28
C ILE A 97 -3.46 4.94 -1.57
N GLU A 98 -4.48 5.22 -2.39
CA GLU A 98 -4.34 6.05 -3.60
C GLU A 98 -3.94 7.49 -3.25
N ALA A 99 -4.54 8.07 -2.21
CA ALA A 99 -4.14 9.39 -1.71
C ALA A 99 -2.68 9.40 -1.23
N LEU A 100 -2.24 8.37 -0.49
CA LEU A 100 -0.85 8.21 -0.09
C LEU A 100 0.09 8.08 -1.31
N TYR A 101 -0.29 7.25 -2.29
CA TYR A 101 0.48 7.07 -3.52
C TYR A 101 0.70 8.40 -4.25
N ASN A 102 -0.36 9.20 -4.42
CA ASN A 102 -0.27 10.49 -5.09
C ASN A 102 0.61 11.47 -4.31
N ALA A 103 0.48 11.53 -2.98
CA ALA A 103 1.34 12.37 -2.15
C ALA A 103 2.83 11.96 -2.22
N LEU A 104 3.13 10.66 -2.31
CA LEU A 104 4.48 10.18 -2.53
C LEU A 104 5.02 10.56 -3.91
N VAL A 105 4.20 10.48 -4.97
CA VAL A 105 4.58 10.95 -6.31
C VAL A 105 4.92 12.43 -6.29
N GLU A 106 4.04 13.27 -5.73
CA GLU A 106 4.22 14.74 -5.66
C GLU A 106 5.44 15.13 -4.81
N SER A 107 5.75 14.39 -3.75
CA SER A 107 6.93 14.67 -2.91
C SER A 107 8.27 14.42 -3.59
N MET A 108 8.26 13.78 -4.77
CA MET A 108 9.46 13.41 -5.53
C MET A 108 9.64 14.26 -6.81
N GLU A 109 8.72 15.20 -7.08
CA GLU A 109 8.87 16.27 -8.09
C GLU A 109 9.61 17.47 -7.49
#